data_AF-A0A961DJE2-F1
#
_entry.id   AF-A0A961DJE2-F1
#
_cell.length_a   1.000
_cell.length_b   1.000
_cell.length_c   1.000
_cell.angle_alpha   90.00
_cell.angle_beta   90.00
_cell.angle_gamma   90.00
#
_symmetry.space_group_name_H-M   'P 1'
#
loop_
_entity.id
_entity.type
_entity.pdbx_description
1 polymer ?
#
loop_
_entity_poly.entity_id
_entity_poly.type
_entity_poly.pdbx_seq_one_letter_code
_entity_poly.pdbx_strand_id
1 'polypeptide(L)'
;AIGGDCPGKTELDPAILDDSTVFVEFPPQTRIEGEIQNRADDFPVTEFWQVLTGEAPGRTSAEQVTLFDSVGFAIEDFTALRYVRDSVDATDFYEDIDLVANPDDPKDLFGFVGAFSPVGG
;
A
#
# COMPACT_ATOMS: atom_id res chain seq x y z
N ALA A 1 -12.55 -4.87 6.42
CA ALA A 1 -12.16 -6.08 5.67
C ALA A 1 -10.71 -5.89 5.27
N ILE A 2 -9.90 -6.95 5.29
CA ILE A 2 -8.46 -6.87 4.99
C ILE A 2 -8.08 -7.92 3.95
N GLY A 3 -8.68 -9.11 3.99
CA GLY A 3 -8.28 -10.21 3.11
C GLY A 3 -8.88 -10.14 1.71
N GLY A 4 -9.94 -9.37 1.49
CA GLY A 4 -10.47 -9.08 0.16
C GLY A 4 -9.64 -8.01 -0.53
N ASP A 5 -8.65 -8.42 -1.31
CA ASP A 5 -7.58 -7.56 -1.86
C ASP A 5 -7.39 -7.73 -3.38
N CYS A 6 -8.30 -8.44 -4.06
CA CYS A 6 -8.21 -8.65 -5.49
C CYS A 6 -9.59 -8.91 -6.12
N PRO A 7 -9.72 -8.79 -7.46
CA PRO A 7 -11.00 -8.96 -8.15
C PRO A 7 -11.60 -10.34 -7.89
N GLY A 8 -12.85 -10.38 -7.44
CA GLY A 8 -13.60 -11.58 -7.11
C GLY A 8 -13.30 -12.16 -5.71
N LYS A 9 -12.40 -11.56 -4.94
CA LYS A 9 -12.06 -12.00 -3.57
C LYS A 9 -12.61 -10.97 -2.57
N THR A 10 -13.71 -11.33 -1.92
CA THR A 10 -14.38 -10.51 -0.89
C THR A 10 -14.70 -11.36 0.32
N GLU A 11 -14.76 -10.76 1.50
CA GLU A 11 -14.92 -11.43 2.79
C GLU A 11 -16.30 -11.19 3.41
N LEU A 12 -16.94 -10.07 3.07
CA LEU A 12 -18.18 -9.64 3.70
C LEU A 12 -19.40 -9.94 2.82
N ASP A 13 -20.52 -10.20 3.48
CA ASP A 13 -21.81 -10.18 2.77
C ASP A 13 -22.00 -8.76 2.19
N PRO A 14 -22.30 -8.62 0.89
CA PRO A 14 -22.43 -7.32 0.27
C PRO A 14 -23.42 -6.41 1.01
N ALA A 15 -24.49 -6.93 1.64
CA ALA A 15 -25.46 -6.12 2.37
C ALA A 15 -24.84 -5.29 3.52
N ILE A 16 -23.72 -5.74 4.09
CA ILE A 16 -22.99 -5.01 5.15
C ILE A 16 -22.48 -3.64 4.66
N LEU A 17 -22.19 -3.51 3.36
CA LEU A 17 -21.78 -2.24 2.76
C LEU A 17 -22.87 -1.19 2.89
N ASP A 18 -24.14 -1.56 2.69
CA ASP A 18 -25.26 -0.61 2.72
C ASP A 18 -25.57 -0.14 4.14
N ASP A 19 -25.27 -0.97 5.14
CA ASP A 19 -25.48 -0.69 6.56
C ASP A 19 -24.27 -0.03 7.24
N SER A 20 -23.22 0.31 6.48
CA SER A 20 -21.98 0.87 7.02
C SER A 20 -21.55 2.16 6.32
N THR A 21 -20.83 3.00 7.05
CA THR A 21 -20.04 4.07 6.44
C THR A 21 -18.68 3.51 6.04
N VAL A 22 -18.40 3.53 4.74
CA VAL A 22 -17.21 2.89 4.15
C VAL A 22 -16.08 3.90 3.96
N PHE A 23 -14.92 3.54 4.49
CA PHE A 23 -13.66 4.26 4.36
C PHE A 23 -12.69 3.45 3.53
N VAL A 24 -11.94 4.11 2.64
CA VAL A 24 -11.03 3.46 1.68
C VAL A 24 -9.68 4.17 1.62
N GLU A 25 -8.64 3.47 1.17
CA GLU A 25 -7.28 4.03 0.97
C GLU A 25 -7.21 4.87 -0.31
N PHE A 26 -7.48 4.23 -1.46
CA PHE A 26 -7.41 4.85 -2.78
C PHE A 26 -8.58 4.37 -3.66
N PRO A 27 -9.63 5.18 -3.87
CA PRO A 27 -10.87 4.72 -4.48
C PRO A 27 -10.70 4.04 -5.86
N PRO A 28 -9.89 4.54 -6.80
CA PRO A 28 -9.73 3.89 -8.10
C PRO A 28 -9.25 2.44 -8.02
N GLN A 29 -8.42 2.09 -7.01
CA GLN A 29 -7.95 0.73 -6.79
C GLN A 29 -8.96 -0.09 -5.98
N THR A 30 -9.47 0.46 -4.86
CA THR A 30 -10.41 -0.27 -3.98
C THR A 30 -11.71 -0.63 -4.70
N ARG A 31 -12.15 0.14 -5.71
CA ARG A 31 -13.30 -0.21 -6.56
C ARG A 31 -13.14 -1.52 -7.34
N ILE A 32 -11.90 -1.90 -7.62
CA ILE A 32 -11.56 -3.08 -8.40
C ILE A 32 -11.28 -4.28 -7.49
N GLU A 33 -10.68 -4.03 -6.33
CA GLU A 33 -10.05 -5.06 -5.49
C GLU A 33 -10.74 -5.28 -4.13
N GLY A 34 -11.41 -4.26 -3.59
CA GLY A 34 -11.98 -4.27 -2.24
C GLY A 34 -13.40 -4.81 -2.20
N GLU A 35 -14.03 -4.77 -1.03
CA GLU A 35 -15.42 -5.17 -0.81
C GLU A 35 -16.41 -4.38 -1.69
N ILE A 36 -16.14 -3.08 -1.89
CA ILE A 36 -16.98 -2.19 -2.71
C ILE A 36 -17.05 -2.57 -4.18
N GLN A 37 -16.26 -3.54 -4.65
CA GLN A 37 -16.42 -4.11 -6.00
C GLN A 37 -17.80 -4.77 -6.21
N ASN A 38 -18.50 -5.11 -5.13
CA ASN A 38 -19.89 -5.60 -5.14
C ASN A 38 -20.94 -4.49 -5.28
N ARG A 39 -20.55 -3.24 -5.54
CA ARG A 39 -21.43 -2.07 -5.65
C ARG A 39 -21.22 -1.32 -6.96
N ALA A 40 -22.17 -0.46 -7.28
CA ALA A 40 -22.05 0.46 -8.41
C ALA A 40 -20.91 1.46 -8.17
N ASP A 41 -20.33 1.99 -9.25
CA ASP A 41 -19.19 2.92 -9.20
C ASP A 41 -19.47 4.19 -8.38
N ASP A 42 -20.74 4.60 -8.29
CA ASP A 42 -21.21 5.78 -7.56
C ASP A 42 -21.53 5.51 -6.08
N PHE A 43 -21.34 4.28 -5.59
CA PHE A 43 -21.54 3.94 -4.18
C PHE A 43 -20.66 4.82 -3.29
N PRO A 44 -21.22 5.56 -2.31
CA PRO A 44 -20.46 6.55 -1.56
C PRO A 44 -19.37 5.90 -0.70
N VAL A 45 -18.16 6.47 -0.77
CA VAL A 45 -17.02 6.13 0.10
C VAL A 45 -16.35 7.41 0.59
N THR A 46 -15.65 7.32 1.71
CA THR A 46 -14.81 8.41 2.23
C THR A 46 -13.35 7.99 2.16
N GLU A 47 -12.49 8.82 1.58
CA GLU A 47 -11.06 8.54 1.57
C GLU A 47 -10.49 8.72 2.98
N PHE A 48 -9.75 7.73 3.47
CA PHE A 48 -9.32 7.71 4.86
C PHE A 48 -8.40 8.89 5.20
N TRP A 49 -7.60 9.37 4.25
CA TRP A 49 -6.76 10.56 4.44
C TRP A 49 -7.57 11.82 4.78
N GLN A 50 -8.78 11.97 4.25
CA GLN A 50 -9.66 13.11 4.54
C GLN A 50 -10.12 13.10 5.99
N VAL A 51 -10.30 11.91 6.57
CA VAL A 51 -10.60 11.75 8.00
C VAL A 51 -9.40 12.17 8.85
N LEU A 52 -8.20 11.75 8.46
CA LEU A 52 -6.96 12.08 9.17
C LEU A 52 -6.64 13.57 9.12
N THR A 53 -6.95 14.26 8.02
CA THR A 53 -6.74 15.70 7.86
C THR A 53 -7.89 16.56 8.40
N GLY A 54 -9.00 15.94 8.81
CA GLY A 54 -10.20 16.63 9.28
C GLY A 54 -11.07 17.25 8.18
N GLU A 55 -10.83 16.89 6.92
CA GLU A 55 -11.66 17.30 5.77
C GLU A 55 -12.99 16.54 5.69
N ALA A 56 -13.03 15.32 6.24
CA ALA A 56 -14.24 14.52 6.36
C ALA A 56 -14.41 14.00 7.80
N PRO A 57 -15.65 13.81 8.29
CA PRO A 57 -15.87 13.15 9.56
C PRO A 57 -15.48 11.67 9.46
N GLY A 58 -14.89 11.14 10.52
CA GLY A 58 -14.78 9.69 10.72
C GLY A 58 -16.09 9.13 11.27
N ARG A 59 -16.01 8.47 12.42
CA ARG A 59 -17.19 8.05 13.17
C ARG A 59 -17.99 9.24 13.69
N THR A 60 -19.30 9.24 13.48
CA THR A 60 -20.24 10.30 13.88
C THR A 60 -21.19 9.90 15.02
N SER A 61 -21.36 8.61 15.30
CA SER A 61 -22.10 8.12 16.47
C SER A 61 -21.54 6.79 17.03
N ALA A 62 -21.96 6.43 18.24
CA ALA A 62 -21.57 5.17 18.88
C ALA A 62 -22.24 3.96 18.21
N GLU A 63 -23.45 4.16 17.68
CA GLU A 63 -24.26 3.12 17.03
C GLU A 63 -23.88 2.90 15.57
N GLN A 64 -23.14 3.83 14.96
CA GLN A 64 -22.72 3.74 13.55
C GLN A 64 -21.84 2.52 13.30
N VAL A 65 -22.13 1.76 12.26
CA VAL A 65 -21.21 0.75 11.74
C VAL A 65 -20.23 1.44 10.79
N THR A 66 -18.93 1.23 11.00
CA THR A 66 -17.87 1.76 10.14
C THR A 66 -17.12 0.60 9.54
N LEU A 67 -16.93 0.62 8.22
CA LEU A 67 -16.13 -0.36 7.51
C LEU A 67 -14.91 0.34 6.92
N PHE A 68 -13.72 -0.12 7.29
CA PHE A 68 -12.52 0.17 6.52
C PHE A 68 -12.33 -0.96 5.51
N ASP A 69 -12.43 -0.63 4.24
CA ASP A 69 -12.24 -1.54 3.10
C ASP A 69 -10.79 -1.37 2.61
N SER A 70 -9.91 -2.15 3.21
CA SER A 70 -8.45 -2.06 3.04
C SER A 70 -8.00 -3.12 2.04
N VAL A 71 -7.29 -2.66 1.02
CA VAL A 71 -6.68 -3.49 -0.04
C VAL A 71 -5.16 -3.32 -0.09
N GLY A 72 -4.62 -2.34 0.66
CA GLY A 72 -3.22 -1.96 0.67
C GLY A 72 -2.90 -0.99 -0.47
N PHE A 73 -2.22 0.11 -0.12
CA PHE A 73 -1.76 1.09 -1.09
C PHE A 73 -0.28 1.42 -0.91
N ALA A 74 0.42 1.71 -2.01
CA ALA A 74 1.88 1.83 -2.06
C ALA A 74 2.50 2.83 -1.07
N ILE A 75 1.72 3.80 -0.57
CA ILE A 75 2.20 4.74 0.45
C ILE A 75 2.47 4.08 1.81
N GLU A 76 1.76 3.01 2.13
CA GLU A 76 1.94 2.23 3.35
C GLU A 76 3.29 1.51 3.30
N ASP A 77 3.56 0.78 2.20
CA ASP A 77 4.83 0.11 1.96
C ASP A 77 6.00 1.11 1.92
N PHE A 78 5.83 2.23 1.22
CA PHE A 78 6.84 3.29 1.19
C PHE A 78 7.17 3.81 2.59
N THR A 79 6.15 4.03 3.42
CA THR A 79 6.32 4.51 4.79
C THR A 79 7.02 3.46 5.64
N ALA A 80 6.63 2.19 5.53
CA ALA A 80 7.25 1.09 6.23
C ALA A 80 8.73 0.91 5.83
N LEU A 81 9.04 0.97 4.53
CA LEU A 81 10.41 0.89 4.02
C LEU A 81 11.28 2.03 4.53
N ARG A 82 10.77 3.26 4.54
CA ARG A 82 11.50 4.39 5.12
C ARG A 82 11.75 4.20 6.61
N TYR A 83 10.74 3.75 7.34
CA TYR A 83 10.87 3.48 8.77
C TYR A 83 11.92 2.39 9.04
N VAL A 84 11.88 1.27 8.31
CA VAL A 84 12.87 0.18 8.45
C VAL A 84 14.27 0.68 8.12
N ARG A 85 14.45 1.36 6.99
CA ARG A 85 15.74 1.95 6.58
C ARG A 85 16.31 2.86 7.68
N ASP A 86 15.49 3.78 8.20
CA ASP A 86 15.93 4.74 9.22
C ASP A 86 16.18 4.04 10.58
N SER A 87 15.53 2.90 10.83
CA SER A 87 15.67 2.14 12.09
C SER A 87 16.91 1.24 12.14
N VAL A 88 17.44 0.83 10.98
CA VAL A 88 18.64 0.00 10.89
C VAL A 88 19.91 0.81 10.60
N ASP A 89 19.77 2.11 10.36
CA ASP A 89 20.92 3.01 10.14
C ASP A 89 21.91 2.93 11.32
N ALA A 90 23.20 2.82 10.99
CA ALA A 90 24.29 2.61 11.95
C ALA A 90 24.14 1.37 12.87
N THR A 91 23.43 0.33 12.41
CA THR A 91 23.34 -0.98 13.08
C THR A 91 23.96 -2.09 12.23
N ASP A 92 24.26 -3.23 12.83
CA ASP A 92 24.74 -4.42 12.11
C ASP A 92 23.57 -5.24 11.49
N PHE A 93 22.36 -4.67 11.39
CA PHE A 93 21.17 -5.36 10.89
C PHE A 93 20.92 -5.17 9.38
N TYR A 94 21.93 -4.74 8.63
CA TYR A 94 21.88 -4.65 7.16
C TYR A 94 23.24 -5.00 6.56
N GLU A 95 23.23 -5.32 5.27
CA GLU A 95 24.43 -5.55 4.43
C GLU A 95 24.29 -4.70 3.17
N ASP A 96 25.39 -4.10 2.73
CA ASP A 96 25.44 -3.38 1.46
C ASP A 96 25.62 -4.37 0.30
N ILE A 97 24.77 -4.25 -0.71
CA ILE A 97 24.81 -5.09 -1.92
C ILE A 97 24.92 -4.24 -3.18
N ASP A 98 25.79 -4.66 -4.10
CA ASP A 98 25.91 -4.06 -5.44
C ASP A 98 24.74 -4.49 -6.34
N LEU A 99 23.58 -3.87 -6.15
CA LEU A 99 22.37 -4.20 -6.90
C LEU A 99 22.37 -3.65 -8.34
N VAL A 100 22.99 -2.49 -8.55
CA VAL A 100 23.02 -1.77 -9.83
C VAL A 100 24.47 -1.53 -10.25
N ALA A 101 24.78 -1.73 -11.54
CA ALA A 101 26.11 -1.48 -12.08
C ALA A 101 26.49 0.01 -11.99
N ASN A 102 27.71 0.29 -11.53
CA ASN A 102 28.25 1.64 -11.41
C ASN A 102 29.64 1.75 -12.09
N PRO A 103 29.71 1.73 -13.43
CA PRO A 103 30.99 1.84 -14.16
C PRO A 103 31.55 3.27 -14.11
N ASP A 104 32.87 3.38 -14.20
CA ASP A 104 33.56 4.67 -14.34
C ASP A 104 33.14 5.43 -15.62
N ASP A 105 32.93 4.69 -16.73
CA ASP A 105 32.24 5.21 -17.92
C ASP A 105 30.78 4.72 -17.90
N PRO A 106 29.78 5.59 -17.67
CA PRO A 106 28.37 5.20 -17.63
C PRO A 106 27.86 4.60 -18.96
N LYS A 107 28.63 4.70 -20.05
CA LYS A 107 28.32 4.10 -21.35
C LYS A 107 29.00 2.75 -21.59
N ASP A 108 30.00 2.37 -20.77
CA ASP A 108 30.74 1.12 -20.91
C ASP A 108 30.22 0.04 -19.96
N LEU A 109 29.01 -0.45 -20.23
CA LEU A 109 28.48 -1.62 -19.53
C LEU A 109 29.22 -2.91 -19.95
N PHE A 110 29.85 -2.94 -21.13
CA PHE A 110 30.56 -4.11 -21.64
C PHE A 110 31.85 -4.39 -20.86
N GLY A 111 32.48 -3.36 -20.27
CA GLY A 111 33.62 -3.49 -19.36
C GLY A 111 33.39 -4.41 -18.16
N PHE A 112 32.13 -4.68 -17.79
CA PHE A 112 31.79 -5.65 -16.74
C PHE A 112 31.67 -7.11 -17.21
N VAL A 113 31.67 -7.38 -18.53
CA VAL A 113 31.58 -8.74 -19.10
C VAL A 113 32.93 -9.46 -18.92
N GLY A 114 33.23 -9.84 -17.68
CA GLY A 114 34.49 -10.46 -17.27
C GLY A 114 34.84 -10.27 -15.79
N ALA A 115 34.19 -9.33 -15.10
CA ALA A 115 34.25 -9.19 -13.65
C ALA A 115 33.33 -10.24 -13.02
N PHE A 116 33.88 -11.11 -12.17
CA PHE A 116 33.06 -12.05 -11.39
C PHE A 116 32.10 -11.27 -10.47
N SER A 117 30.89 -11.82 -10.31
CA SER A 117 29.70 -11.38 -9.55
C SER A 117 29.90 -10.47 -8.32
N PRO A 118 28.84 -9.71 -7.95
CA PRO A 118 28.86 -8.77 -6.83
C PRO A 118 29.30 -9.48 -5.55
N VAL A 119 30.30 -8.92 -4.88
CA VAL A 119 30.77 -9.39 -3.58
C VAL A 119 30.28 -8.34 -2.60
N GLY A 120 29.28 -8.70 -1.79
CA GLY A 120 28.91 -7.92 -0.61
C GLY A 120 30.16 -7.72 0.25
N GLY A 121 30.44 -6.46 0.56
CA GLY A 121 31.61 -6.02 1.32
C GLY A 121 31.25 -5.59 2.72
#